data_AF-A0A373C6J2-F1
#
_entry.id   AF-A0A373C6J2-F1
#
_cell.length_a   1.000
_cell.length_b   1.000
_cell.length_c   1.000
_cell.angle_alpha   90.00
_cell.angle_beta   90.00
_cell.angle_gamma   90.00
#
_symmetry.space_group_name_H-M   'P 1'
#
loop_
_entity.id
_entity.type
_entity.pdbx_description
1 polymer ?
#
loop_
_entity_poly.entity_id
_entity_poly.type
_entity_poly.pdbx_seq_one_letter_code
_entity_poly.pdbx_strand_id
1 'polypeptide(L)'
;MFLKPAKLGEKEIPESILSEDKKHCKKIGPCGIGKEALYLNSFYLERRYYVPAASVSRVFKRVAMSKGGFTGKGLFATMPYLVVVYEDGKEKQCNFKYEDQVDAFVASAKERFPQIKTVSEAAEKRLAEAEKKQAEKCLTPLSEQAKETVNVLEQAKAALTKRLSLFTELTNAAKKKRTYEKTKPFYKWLALFMVVMGVAALAYGVFSFMNHDAFAVYFVLFGMAAIFLFSGANVMPTSTNNRKAIEKRLTAAEEAVTGYVDSLHLGLPVPACYLHPVTVERMQRAVREGRAESVEDAFDVVKNDLKKTNADVSVTQEEFDEIMAIKPVFLVRDYV
;
A
#
# COMPACT_ATOMS: atom_id res chain seq x y z
N MET A 1 -36.53 19.17 -9.64
CA MET A 1 -35.23 19.00 -8.95
C MET A 1 -35.08 20.13 -7.92
N PHE A 2 -34.87 19.84 -6.63
CA PHE A 2 -34.95 20.86 -5.56
C PHE A 2 -33.83 21.92 -5.60
N LEU A 3 -32.67 21.65 -6.21
CA LEU A 3 -31.58 22.63 -6.37
C LEU A 3 -30.77 22.38 -7.65
N LYS A 4 -30.91 23.26 -8.65
CA LYS A 4 -30.14 23.25 -9.92
C LYS A 4 -28.64 23.35 -9.64
N PRO A 5 -27.78 22.49 -10.22
CA PRO A 5 -26.35 22.60 -9.99
C PRO A 5 -25.83 23.85 -10.72
N ALA A 6 -24.91 24.58 -10.10
CA ALA A 6 -24.29 25.74 -10.74
C ALA A 6 -23.27 25.27 -11.78
N LYS A 7 -23.31 25.88 -12.96
CA LYS A 7 -22.33 25.63 -14.02
C LYS A 7 -20.95 26.09 -13.55
N LEU A 8 -19.96 25.25 -13.77
CA LEU A 8 -18.56 25.62 -13.72
C LEU A 8 -18.01 25.60 -15.15
N GLY A 9 -17.56 26.77 -15.57
CA GLY A 9 -17.06 27.02 -16.91
C GLY A 9 -18.07 27.67 -17.85
N GLU A 10 -17.66 27.83 -19.11
CA GLU A 10 -18.37 28.47 -20.20
C GLU A 10 -19.37 27.52 -20.86
N LYS A 11 -18.95 26.29 -21.18
CA LYS A 11 -19.81 25.31 -21.88
C LYS A 11 -21.03 24.94 -21.03
N GLU A 12 -22.20 24.99 -21.66
CA GLU A 12 -23.48 24.75 -20.99
C GLU A 12 -24.14 23.48 -21.50
N ILE A 13 -24.80 22.75 -20.59
CA ILE A 13 -25.63 21.60 -20.93
C ILE A 13 -27.09 22.05 -20.84
N PRO A 14 -27.92 21.78 -21.87
CA PRO A 14 -29.35 22.07 -21.83
C PRO A 14 -30.02 21.51 -20.58
N GLU A 15 -30.95 22.26 -19.99
CA GLU A 15 -31.51 21.94 -18.68
C GLU A 15 -32.23 20.59 -18.61
N SER A 16 -32.92 20.19 -19.69
CA SER A 16 -33.55 18.88 -19.80
C SER A 16 -32.53 17.75 -19.65
N ILE A 17 -31.42 17.83 -20.39
CA ILE A 17 -30.32 16.86 -20.36
C ILE A 17 -29.65 16.88 -18.99
N LEU A 18 -29.35 18.07 -18.45
CA LEU A 18 -28.67 18.22 -17.16
C LEU A 18 -29.47 17.59 -16.01
N SER A 19 -30.80 17.75 -16.02
CA SER A 19 -31.68 17.18 -14.99
C SER A 19 -31.69 15.65 -15.03
N GLU A 20 -31.79 15.06 -16.22
CA GLU A 20 -31.73 13.61 -16.40
C GLU A 20 -30.34 13.05 -16.06
N ASP A 21 -29.29 13.71 -16.54
CA ASP A 21 -27.91 13.32 -16.35
C ASP A 21 -27.53 13.32 -14.86
N LYS A 22 -27.95 14.34 -14.10
CA LYS A 22 -27.74 14.38 -12.64
C LYS A 22 -28.54 13.31 -11.91
N LYS A 23 -29.77 13.04 -12.36
CA LYS A 23 -30.64 12.04 -11.73
C LYS A 23 -30.05 10.64 -11.86
N HIS A 24 -29.42 10.33 -13.00
CA HIS A 24 -28.85 9.04 -13.32
C HIS A 24 -27.32 8.96 -13.16
N CYS A 25 -26.68 10.00 -12.63
CA CYS A 25 -25.24 9.99 -12.40
C CYS A 25 -24.84 8.90 -11.39
N LYS A 26 -23.67 8.29 -11.60
CA LYS A 26 -23.05 7.39 -10.62
C LYS A 26 -22.55 8.24 -9.45
N LYS A 27 -23.25 8.21 -8.31
CA LYS A 27 -22.84 8.93 -7.09
C LYS A 27 -21.67 8.22 -6.43
N ILE A 28 -20.60 8.95 -6.16
CA ILE A 28 -19.43 8.46 -5.41
C ILE A 28 -19.04 9.56 -4.43
N GLY A 29 -19.18 9.27 -3.14
CA GLY A 29 -19.03 10.27 -2.07
C GLY A 29 -19.96 11.48 -2.31
N PRO A 30 -19.46 12.72 -2.14
CA PRO A 30 -20.26 13.92 -2.34
C PRO A 30 -20.35 14.39 -3.82
N CYS A 31 -19.73 13.64 -4.74
CA CYS A 31 -19.70 13.94 -6.17
C CYS A 31 -20.49 12.90 -6.99
N GLY A 32 -20.64 13.13 -8.29
CA GLY A 32 -21.26 12.18 -9.21
C GLY A 32 -20.71 12.26 -10.63
N ILE A 33 -20.82 11.16 -11.36
CA ILE A 33 -20.35 11.03 -12.75
C ILE A 33 -21.56 10.76 -13.64
N GLY A 34 -21.94 11.74 -14.44
CA GLY A 34 -22.98 11.61 -15.46
C GLY A 34 -22.45 10.99 -16.74
N LYS A 35 -23.31 10.95 -17.75
CA LYS A 35 -22.98 10.72 -19.16
C LYS A 35 -22.34 11.96 -19.79
N GLU A 36 -22.84 13.15 -19.44
CA GLU A 36 -22.41 14.42 -20.07
C GLU A 36 -21.58 15.32 -19.13
N ALA A 37 -21.74 15.19 -17.82
CA ALA A 37 -21.09 16.06 -16.84
C ALA A 37 -20.50 15.32 -15.64
N LEU A 38 -19.52 15.98 -15.01
CA LEU A 38 -19.09 15.67 -13.65
C LEU A 38 -19.82 16.59 -12.69
N TYR A 39 -20.44 16.02 -11.65
CA TYR A 39 -21.15 16.74 -10.60
C TYR A 39 -20.29 16.85 -9.35
N LEU A 40 -19.99 18.07 -8.94
CA LEU A 40 -19.00 18.38 -7.91
C LEU A 40 -19.65 18.99 -6.68
N ASN A 41 -19.06 18.77 -5.51
CA ASN A 41 -19.60 19.29 -4.26
C ASN A 41 -19.17 20.74 -4.00
N SER A 42 -19.91 21.38 -3.10
CA SER A 42 -19.41 22.48 -2.27
C SER A 42 -18.98 21.91 -0.91
N PHE A 43 -18.53 22.78 -0.01
CA PHE A 43 -18.20 22.36 1.35
C PHE A 43 -19.41 21.77 2.11
N TYR A 44 -20.63 22.23 1.83
CA TYR A 44 -21.85 21.85 2.55
C TYR A 44 -22.83 21.01 1.73
N LEU A 45 -22.81 21.14 0.41
CA LEU A 45 -23.80 20.55 -0.50
C LEU A 45 -23.14 19.63 -1.52
N GLU A 46 -23.62 18.38 -1.58
CA GLU A 46 -23.25 17.41 -2.60
C GLU A 46 -23.74 17.83 -3.99
N ARG A 47 -22.96 17.53 -5.04
CA ARG A 47 -23.36 17.75 -6.45
C ARG A 47 -23.97 19.15 -6.69
N ARG A 48 -23.43 20.17 -6.01
CA ARG A 48 -23.87 21.58 -6.08
C ARG A 48 -23.45 22.24 -7.39
N TYR A 49 -22.38 21.73 -7.99
CA TYR A 49 -21.81 22.23 -9.23
C TYR A 49 -21.83 21.14 -10.30
N TYR A 50 -21.76 21.54 -11.58
CA TYR A 50 -21.50 20.63 -12.68
C TYR A 50 -20.45 21.23 -13.61
N VAL A 51 -19.62 20.37 -14.21
CA VAL A 51 -18.70 20.71 -15.31
C VAL A 51 -19.00 19.74 -16.45
N PRO A 52 -19.26 20.21 -17.68
CA PRO A 52 -19.36 19.31 -18.83
C PRO A 52 -18.08 18.52 -19.02
N ALA A 53 -18.18 17.21 -19.26
CA ALA A 53 -17.00 16.34 -19.40
C ALA A 53 -16.07 16.80 -20.54
N ALA A 54 -16.65 17.40 -21.59
CA ALA A 54 -15.91 18.00 -22.71
C ALA A 54 -15.13 19.28 -22.37
N SER A 55 -15.28 19.84 -21.16
CA SER A 55 -14.49 20.96 -20.64
C SER A 55 -13.45 20.52 -19.61
N VAL A 56 -13.47 19.24 -19.20
CA VAL A 56 -12.56 18.70 -18.18
C VAL A 56 -11.30 18.18 -18.86
N SER A 57 -10.14 18.68 -18.42
CA SER A 57 -8.85 18.21 -18.91
C SER A 57 -8.26 17.14 -18.00
N ARG A 58 -8.45 17.26 -16.67
CA ARG A 58 -7.88 16.32 -15.69
C ARG A 58 -8.81 16.10 -14.49
N VAL A 59 -8.76 14.89 -13.94
CA VAL A 59 -9.40 14.52 -12.69
C VAL A 59 -8.45 13.65 -11.89
N PHE A 60 -7.92 14.12 -10.76
CA PHE A 60 -6.93 13.37 -10.00
C PHE A 60 -7.11 13.51 -8.49
N LYS A 61 -6.56 12.53 -7.76
CA LYS A 61 -6.50 12.53 -6.30
C LYS A 61 -5.36 13.44 -5.81
N ARG A 62 -5.62 14.24 -4.79
CA ARG A 62 -4.63 14.99 -4.01
C ARG A 62 -4.89 14.72 -2.53
N VAL A 63 -3.86 14.44 -1.74
CA VAL A 63 -3.99 14.21 -0.30
C VAL A 63 -3.22 15.29 0.43
N ALA A 64 -3.90 16.12 1.22
CA ALA A 64 -3.20 16.98 2.17
C ALA A 64 -2.90 16.18 3.43
N MET A 65 -1.66 16.28 3.91
CA MET A 65 -1.22 15.64 5.13
C MET A 65 -0.86 16.71 6.16
N SER A 66 -1.14 16.45 7.44
CA SER A 66 -0.63 17.28 8.53
C SER A 66 0.91 17.35 8.48
N LYS A 67 1.49 18.37 9.11
CA LYS A 67 2.96 18.46 9.28
C LYS A 67 3.55 17.18 9.86
N GLY A 68 2.80 16.48 10.72
CA GLY A 68 3.20 15.18 11.25
C GLY A 68 3.15 14.05 10.22
N GLY A 69 2.20 14.09 9.28
CA GLY A 69 2.17 13.19 8.12
C GLY A 69 3.34 13.39 7.16
N PHE A 70 3.76 14.64 6.94
CA PHE A 70 4.92 14.92 6.08
C PHE A 70 6.26 14.55 6.73
N THR A 71 6.38 14.74 8.05
CA THR A 71 7.64 14.52 8.79
C THR A 71 7.74 13.14 9.45
N GLY A 72 6.68 12.34 9.41
CA GLY A 72 6.59 11.06 10.12
C GLY A 72 6.54 11.19 11.65
N LYS A 73 6.32 12.39 12.20
CA LYS A 73 6.35 12.69 13.64
C LYS A 73 5.10 13.47 14.08
N GLY A 74 4.31 12.92 15.01
CA GLY A 74 3.14 13.59 15.59
C GLY A 74 1.81 13.05 15.07
N LEU A 75 0.71 13.80 15.28
CA LEU A 75 -0.63 13.35 14.90
C LEU A 75 -0.82 13.35 13.37
N PHE A 76 -1.09 12.17 12.82
CA PHE A 76 -1.34 11.96 11.40
C PHE A 76 -2.81 12.24 11.08
N ALA A 77 -3.06 13.29 10.32
CA ALA A 77 -4.35 13.55 9.72
C ALA A 77 -4.16 13.72 8.22
N THR A 78 -4.88 12.93 7.44
CA THR A 78 -4.94 13.05 5.98
C THR A 78 -6.32 13.55 5.58
N MET A 79 -6.37 14.44 4.60
CA MET A 79 -7.61 14.88 3.99
C MET A 79 -7.50 14.62 2.49
N PRO A 80 -8.29 13.68 1.94
CA PRO A 80 -8.27 13.38 0.52
C PRO A 80 -9.19 14.34 -0.24
N TYR A 81 -8.73 14.79 -1.40
CA TYR A 81 -9.42 15.70 -2.30
C TYR A 81 -9.42 15.13 -3.72
N LEU A 82 -10.54 15.28 -4.41
CA LEU A 82 -10.61 15.18 -5.85
C LEU A 82 -10.34 16.57 -6.44
N VAL A 83 -9.42 16.67 -7.39
CA VAL A 83 -9.15 17.89 -8.14
C VAL A 83 -9.65 17.70 -9.56
N VAL A 84 -10.59 18.53 -9.99
CA VAL A 84 -11.08 18.60 -11.36
C VAL A 84 -10.52 19.85 -12.02
N VAL A 85 -9.73 19.66 -13.06
CA VAL A 85 -9.19 20.74 -13.89
C VAL A 85 -10.07 20.89 -15.11
N TYR A 86 -10.58 22.10 -15.32
CA TYR A 86 -11.44 22.45 -16.43
C TYR A 86 -10.98 23.80 -17.01
N GLU A 87 -11.26 24.05 -18.28
CA GLU A 87 -11.07 25.34 -18.97
C GLU A 87 -9.79 26.12 -18.61
N ASP A 88 -8.76 25.96 -19.44
CA ASP A 88 -7.50 26.72 -19.34
C ASP A 88 -6.86 26.70 -17.93
N GLY A 89 -7.06 25.60 -17.18
CA GLY A 89 -6.36 25.33 -15.93
C GLY A 89 -7.11 25.69 -14.64
N LYS A 90 -8.39 26.09 -14.71
CA LYS A 90 -9.20 26.31 -13.50
C LYS A 90 -9.38 25.01 -12.72
N GLU A 91 -9.16 25.04 -11.41
CA GLU A 91 -9.32 23.88 -10.53
C GLU A 91 -10.59 23.99 -9.68
N LYS A 92 -11.34 22.90 -9.56
CA LYS A 92 -12.31 22.69 -8.48
C LYS A 92 -11.86 21.54 -7.61
N GLN A 93 -11.63 21.85 -6.34
CA GLN A 93 -11.30 20.85 -5.32
C GLN A 93 -12.56 20.39 -4.59
N CYS A 94 -12.67 19.08 -4.36
CA CYS A 94 -13.81 18.43 -3.72
C CYS A 94 -13.30 17.52 -2.60
N ASN A 95 -13.67 17.81 -1.36
CA ASN A 95 -13.22 17.05 -0.20
C ASN A 95 -13.98 15.72 -0.14
N PHE A 96 -13.28 14.64 0.18
CA PHE A 96 -13.86 13.33 0.45
C PHE A 96 -13.55 12.91 1.88
N LYS A 97 -14.47 12.14 2.47
CA LYS A 97 -14.26 11.55 3.80
C LYS A 97 -13.31 10.35 3.74
N TYR A 98 -13.39 9.57 2.64
CA TYR A 98 -12.64 8.34 2.46
C TYR A 98 -11.84 8.40 1.15
N GLU A 99 -10.60 7.96 1.19
CA GLU A 99 -9.66 8.04 0.05
C GLU A 99 -10.04 7.09 -1.08
N ASP A 100 -10.52 5.89 -0.74
CA ASP A 100 -11.03 4.86 -1.66
C ASP A 100 -12.15 5.39 -2.56
N GLN A 101 -12.98 6.31 -2.06
CA GLN A 101 -14.02 6.97 -2.85
C GLN A 101 -13.45 7.94 -3.88
N VAL A 102 -12.31 8.59 -3.60
CA VAL A 102 -11.61 9.41 -4.59
C VAL A 102 -11.05 8.51 -5.68
N ASP A 103 -10.42 7.40 -5.30
CA ASP A 103 -9.87 6.42 -6.24
C ASP A 103 -10.97 5.81 -7.12
N ALA A 104 -12.11 5.44 -6.53
CA ALA A 104 -13.27 4.95 -7.26
C ALA A 104 -13.84 6.00 -8.22
N PHE A 105 -13.83 7.29 -7.84
CA PHE A 105 -14.26 8.38 -8.72
C PHE A 105 -13.29 8.54 -9.90
N VAL A 106 -11.99 8.60 -9.65
CA VAL A 106 -10.95 8.75 -10.69
C VAL A 106 -11.01 7.57 -11.67
N ALA A 107 -11.13 6.33 -11.17
CA ALA A 107 -11.27 5.14 -12.00
C ALA A 107 -12.55 5.17 -12.85
N SER A 108 -13.69 5.51 -12.24
CA SER A 108 -14.98 5.60 -12.96
C SER A 108 -14.99 6.73 -14.00
N ALA A 109 -14.31 7.84 -13.71
CA ALA A 109 -14.17 8.96 -14.64
C ALA A 109 -13.31 8.56 -15.85
N LYS A 110 -12.22 7.81 -15.64
CA LYS A 110 -11.37 7.27 -16.71
C LYS A 110 -12.11 6.28 -17.60
N GLU A 111 -12.89 5.39 -17.00
CA GLU A 111 -13.69 4.40 -17.72
C GLU A 111 -14.74 5.07 -18.60
N ARG A 112 -15.44 6.09 -18.07
CA ARG A 112 -16.48 6.82 -18.81
C ARG A 112 -15.90 7.80 -19.84
N PHE A 113 -14.82 8.48 -19.50
CA PHE A 113 -14.20 9.54 -20.30
C PHE A 113 -12.69 9.30 -20.46
N PRO A 114 -12.28 8.39 -21.37
CA PRO A 114 -10.87 8.03 -21.55
C PRO A 114 -9.96 9.21 -21.92
N GLN A 115 -10.52 10.30 -22.47
CA GLN A 115 -9.80 11.52 -22.83
C GLN A 115 -9.37 12.36 -21.61
N ILE A 116 -9.99 12.17 -20.44
CA ILE A 116 -9.67 12.92 -19.22
C ILE A 116 -8.43 12.29 -18.56
N LYS A 117 -7.38 13.08 -18.36
CA LYS A 117 -6.16 12.58 -17.69
C LYS A 117 -6.41 12.38 -16.19
N THR A 118 -6.00 11.25 -15.65
CA THR A 118 -6.23 10.89 -14.24
C THR A 118 -5.10 11.25 -13.28
N VAL A 119 -4.05 11.88 -13.80
CA VAL A 119 -2.88 12.29 -13.04
C VAL A 119 -2.67 13.79 -13.17
N SER A 120 -2.12 14.41 -12.13
CA SER A 120 -1.74 15.82 -12.18
C SER A 120 -0.63 16.05 -13.20
N GLU A 121 -0.51 17.28 -13.71
CA GLU A 121 0.56 17.61 -14.66
C GLU A 121 1.95 17.43 -14.05
N ALA A 122 2.11 17.77 -12.77
CA ALA A 122 3.36 17.54 -12.04
C ALA A 122 3.68 16.04 -11.91
N ALA A 123 2.66 15.19 -11.66
CA ALA A 123 2.85 13.75 -11.63
C ALA A 123 3.20 13.19 -13.01
N GLU A 124 2.55 13.67 -14.08
CA GLU A 124 2.86 13.27 -15.46
C GLU A 124 4.29 13.64 -15.85
N LYS A 125 4.77 14.85 -15.52
CA LYS A 125 6.17 15.26 -15.75
C LYS A 125 7.14 14.38 -14.98
N ARG A 126 6.88 14.10 -13.70
CA ARG A 126 7.72 13.21 -12.88
C ARG A 126 7.76 11.79 -13.41
N LEU A 127 6.62 11.24 -13.85
CA LEU A 127 6.55 9.91 -14.46
C LEU A 127 7.32 9.89 -15.79
N ALA A 128 7.13 10.89 -16.65
CA ALA A 128 7.88 11.00 -17.91
C ALA A 128 9.39 11.18 -17.70
N GLU A 129 9.82 11.95 -16.70
CA GLU A 129 11.23 12.08 -16.33
C GLU A 129 11.79 10.77 -15.75
N ALA A 130 11.02 10.05 -14.94
CA ALA A 130 11.41 8.76 -14.41
C ALA A 130 11.53 7.72 -15.53
N GLU A 131 10.59 7.67 -16.47
CA GLU A 131 10.63 6.82 -17.65
C GLU A 131 11.83 7.16 -18.54
N LYS A 132 12.11 8.45 -18.77
CA LYS A 132 13.31 8.88 -19.51
C LYS A 132 14.60 8.45 -18.82
N LYS A 133 14.73 8.68 -17.51
CA LYS A 133 15.90 8.25 -16.74
C LYS A 133 16.05 6.73 -16.74
N GLN A 134 14.94 5.99 -16.69
CA GLN A 134 14.97 4.53 -16.77
C GLN A 134 15.37 4.06 -18.17
N ALA A 135 14.85 4.70 -19.22
CA ALA A 135 15.25 4.44 -20.60
C ALA A 135 16.73 4.73 -20.79
N GLU A 136 17.23 5.88 -20.33
CA GLU A 136 18.64 6.27 -20.38
C GLU A 136 19.57 5.25 -19.71
N LYS A 137 19.19 4.70 -18.55
CA LYS A 137 19.94 3.62 -17.89
C LYS A 137 19.97 2.32 -18.72
N CYS A 138 18.92 2.05 -19.50
CA CYS A 138 18.80 0.88 -20.35
C CYS A 138 19.36 1.08 -21.78
N LEU A 139 19.88 2.27 -22.13
CA LEU A 139 20.46 2.54 -23.46
C LEU A 139 21.85 1.92 -23.64
N THR A 140 22.51 1.52 -22.57
CA THR A 140 23.82 0.88 -22.64
C THR A 140 23.67 -0.50 -23.28
N PRO A 141 24.30 -0.77 -24.44
CA PRO A 141 24.20 -2.08 -25.07
C PRO A 141 24.79 -3.13 -24.12
N LEU A 142 23.98 -4.14 -23.80
CA LEU A 142 24.39 -5.25 -22.94
C LEU A 142 25.48 -6.08 -23.62
N SER A 143 26.48 -6.48 -22.85
CA SER A 143 27.45 -7.50 -23.28
C SER A 143 26.73 -8.83 -23.55
N GLU A 144 27.33 -9.71 -24.36
CA GLU A 144 26.75 -11.04 -24.63
C GLU A 144 26.53 -11.84 -23.34
N GLN A 145 27.48 -11.75 -22.40
CA GLN A 145 27.36 -12.34 -21.07
C GLN A 145 26.17 -11.77 -20.29
N ALA A 146 25.99 -10.45 -20.29
CA ALA A 146 24.85 -9.83 -19.61
C ALA A 146 23.50 -10.23 -20.24
N LYS A 147 23.43 -10.43 -21.57
CA LYS A 147 22.23 -10.95 -22.24
C LYS A 147 21.91 -12.38 -21.81
N GLU A 148 22.92 -13.24 -21.74
CA GLU A 148 22.77 -14.62 -21.26
C GLU A 148 22.30 -14.64 -19.80
N THR A 149 22.91 -13.85 -18.92
CA THR A 149 22.50 -13.68 -17.53
C THR A 149 21.04 -13.25 -17.42
N VAL A 150 20.58 -12.27 -18.22
CA VAL A 150 19.17 -11.84 -18.22
C VAL A 150 18.23 -12.98 -18.62
N ASN A 151 18.59 -13.77 -19.63
CA ASN A 151 17.79 -14.90 -20.10
C ASN A 151 17.68 -16.00 -19.03
N VAL A 152 18.80 -16.35 -18.40
CA VAL A 152 18.84 -17.31 -17.27
C VAL A 152 17.93 -16.83 -16.13
N LEU A 153 18.03 -15.55 -15.75
CA LEU A 153 17.18 -14.98 -14.70
C LEU A 153 15.70 -14.91 -15.11
N GLU A 154 15.39 -14.74 -16.40
CA GLU A 154 14.02 -14.71 -16.91
C GLU A 154 13.34 -16.07 -16.80
N GLN A 155 14.05 -17.13 -17.20
CA GLN A 155 13.61 -18.50 -17.05
C GLN A 155 13.42 -18.87 -15.57
N ALA A 156 14.36 -18.48 -14.72
CA ALA A 156 14.26 -18.70 -13.28
C ALA A 156 13.04 -17.97 -12.68
N LYS A 157 12.85 -16.68 -13.01
CA LYS A 157 11.69 -15.90 -12.55
C LYS A 157 10.37 -16.57 -12.97
N ALA A 158 10.25 -16.98 -14.23
CA ALA A 158 9.07 -17.65 -14.74
C ALA A 158 8.78 -18.97 -14.02
N ALA A 159 9.82 -19.75 -13.71
CA ALA A 159 9.69 -20.98 -12.94
C ALA A 159 9.23 -20.69 -11.50
N LEU A 160 9.92 -19.80 -10.78
CA LEU A 160 9.67 -19.48 -9.37
C LEU A 160 8.29 -18.85 -9.14
N THR A 161 7.79 -18.07 -10.11
CA THR A 161 6.48 -17.41 -10.02
C THR A 161 5.33 -18.42 -9.93
N LYS A 162 5.49 -19.66 -10.41
CA LYS A 162 4.45 -20.70 -10.36
C LYS A 162 4.05 -21.07 -8.93
N ARG A 163 4.91 -20.86 -7.92
CA ARG A 163 4.59 -21.06 -6.50
C ARG A 163 4.92 -19.84 -5.64
N LEU A 164 4.50 -18.65 -6.09
CA LEU A 164 4.67 -17.39 -5.36
C LEU A 164 4.15 -17.43 -3.91
N SER A 165 3.13 -18.25 -3.63
CA SER A 165 2.58 -18.43 -2.28
C SER A 165 3.61 -18.95 -1.26
N LEU A 166 4.55 -19.81 -1.65
CA LEU A 166 5.61 -20.32 -0.77
C LEU A 166 6.55 -19.19 -0.33
N PHE A 167 6.96 -18.35 -1.28
CA PHE A 167 7.83 -17.19 -1.03
C PHE A 167 7.13 -16.12 -0.20
N THR A 168 5.81 -15.94 -0.41
CA THR A 168 4.98 -15.04 0.39
C THR A 168 4.92 -15.53 1.84
N GLU A 169 4.75 -16.82 2.06
CA GLU A 169 4.72 -17.40 3.41
C GLU A 169 6.09 -17.30 4.12
N LEU A 170 7.20 -17.57 3.41
CA LEU A 170 8.55 -17.37 3.94
C LEU A 170 8.76 -15.91 4.37
N THR A 171 8.33 -14.97 3.53
CA THR A 171 8.41 -13.53 3.85
C THR A 171 7.59 -13.17 5.08
N ASN A 172 6.37 -13.71 5.20
CA ASN A 172 5.50 -13.48 6.35
C ASN A 172 6.08 -14.09 7.64
N ALA A 173 6.65 -15.28 7.56
CA ALA A 173 7.35 -15.92 8.68
C ALA A 173 8.56 -15.10 9.13
N ALA A 174 9.36 -14.58 8.18
CA ALA A 174 10.50 -13.70 8.46
C ALA A 174 10.06 -12.37 9.09
N LYS A 175 8.98 -11.73 8.58
CA LYS A 175 8.36 -10.53 9.19
C LYS A 175 7.95 -10.80 10.64
N LYS A 176 7.34 -11.96 10.90
CA LYS A 176 6.89 -12.36 12.23
C LYS A 176 8.06 -12.56 13.19
N LYS A 177 9.12 -13.26 12.77
CA LYS A 177 10.36 -13.44 13.56
C LYS A 177 10.97 -12.09 13.94
N ARG A 178 11.16 -11.22 12.94
CA ARG A 178 11.74 -9.90 13.17
C ARG A 178 10.90 -9.03 14.11
N THR A 179 9.58 -9.05 13.95
CA THR A 179 8.67 -8.33 14.84
C THR A 179 8.80 -8.85 16.27
N TYR A 180 8.86 -10.17 16.46
CA TYR A 180 9.00 -10.80 17.77
C TYR A 180 10.34 -10.46 18.46
N GLU A 181 11.44 -10.46 17.72
CA GLU A 181 12.80 -10.13 18.22
C GLU A 181 12.97 -8.64 18.55
N LYS A 182 12.40 -7.75 17.73
CA LYS A 182 12.44 -6.30 17.98
C LYS A 182 11.47 -5.85 19.09
N THR A 183 10.45 -6.64 19.40
CA THR A 183 9.51 -6.31 20.48
C THR A 183 10.18 -6.52 21.83
N LYS A 184 10.43 -5.43 22.57
CA LYS A 184 11.03 -5.52 23.91
C LYS A 184 10.18 -6.43 24.82
N PRO A 185 10.79 -7.31 25.63
CA PRO A 185 10.07 -8.20 26.54
C PRO A 185 9.09 -7.48 27.47
N PHE A 186 9.43 -6.26 27.92
CA PHE A 186 8.58 -5.42 28.75
C PHE A 186 7.18 -5.19 28.14
N TYR A 187 7.08 -4.94 26.83
CA TYR A 187 5.79 -4.71 26.19
C TYR A 187 4.91 -5.97 26.16
N LYS A 188 5.52 -7.16 26.13
CA LYS A 188 4.80 -8.46 26.21
C LYS A 188 4.18 -8.65 27.58
N TRP A 189 4.94 -8.36 28.63
CA TRP A 189 4.46 -8.40 30.01
C TRP A 189 3.45 -7.30 30.32
N LEU A 190 3.66 -6.08 29.81
CA LEU A 190 2.72 -4.98 29.96
C LEU A 190 1.37 -5.30 29.29
N ALA A 191 1.38 -5.84 28.06
CA ALA A 191 0.17 -6.25 27.38
C ALA A 191 -0.58 -7.34 28.17
N LEU A 192 0.14 -8.35 28.67
CA LEU A 192 -0.45 -9.40 29.51
C LEU A 192 -1.05 -8.82 30.80
N PHE A 193 -0.33 -7.94 31.50
CA PHE A 193 -0.80 -7.28 32.71
C PHE A 193 -2.07 -6.48 32.46
N MET A 194 -2.13 -5.70 31.38
CA MET A 194 -3.31 -4.92 31.02
C MET A 194 -4.52 -5.80 30.70
N VAL A 195 -4.33 -6.96 30.07
CA VAL A 195 -5.42 -7.91 29.83
C VAL A 195 -5.90 -8.52 31.15
N VAL A 196 -5.01 -8.94 32.05
CA VAL A 196 -5.39 -9.46 33.37
C VAL A 196 -6.16 -8.42 34.18
N MET A 197 -5.69 -7.17 34.20
CA MET A 197 -6.39 -6.05 34.85
C MET A 197 -7.75 -5.78 34.17
N GLY A 198 -7.83 -5.88 32.85
CA GLY A 198 -9.07 -5.76 32.10
C GLY A 198 -10.09 -6.83 32.46
N VAL A 199 -9.65 -8.09 32.60
CA VAL A 199 -10.49 -9.22 33.05
C VAL A 199 -10.96 -9.01 34.50
N ALA A 200 -10.07 -8.56 35.40
CA ALA A 200 -10.42 -8.27 36.79
C ALA A 200 -11.44 -7.12 36.88
N ALA A 201 -11.24 -6.03 36.13
CA ALA A 201 -12.16 -4.91 36.05
C ALA A 201 -13.52 -5.33 35.46
N LEU A 202 -13.54 -6.19 34.44
CA LEU A 202 -14.76 -6.72 33.86
C LEU A 202 -15.52 -7.60 34.86
N ALA A 203 -14.83 -8.52 35.56
CA ALA A 203 -15.44 -9.37 36.57
C ALA A 203 -16.01 -8.55 37.73
N TYR A 204 -15.27 -7.55 38.21
CA TYR A 204 -15.74 -6.62 39.23
C TYR A 204 -16.94 -5.81 38.74
N GLY A 205 -16.89 -5.29 37.51
CA GLY A 205 -17.98 -4.54 36.90
C GLY A 205 -19.26 -5.37 36.80
N VAL A 206 -19.18 -6.64 36.38
CA VAL A 206 -20.33 -7.56 36.33
C VAL A 206 -20.90 -7.81 37.73
N PHE A 207 -20.04 -8.08 38.72
CA PHE A 207 -20.47 -8.29 40.11
C PHE A 207 -21.14 -7.03 40.70
N SER A 208 -20.53 -5.87 40.49
CA SER A 208 -21.04 -4.56 40.94
C SER A 208 -22.36 -4.20 40.26
N PHE A 209 -22.54 -4.58 38.98
CA PHE A 209 -23.78 -4.41 38.24
C PHE A 209 -24.93 -5.24 38.84
N MET A 210 -24.64 -6.47 39.25
CA MET A 210 -25.61 -7.33 39.96
C MET A 210 -26.04 -6.76 41.32
N ASN A 211 -25.20 -5.93 41.95
CA ASN A 211 -25.49 -5.28 43.23
C ASN A 211 -26.04 -3.85 43.09
N HIS A 212 -26.46 -3.44 41.88
CA HIS A 212 -27.05 -2.12 41.59
C HIS A 212 -26.15 -0.91 41.90
N ASP A 213 -24.84 -1.05 41.77
CA ASP A 213 -23.90 0.06 41.98
C ASP A 213 -23.82 0.98 40.75
N ALA A 214 -23.76 2.29 40.99
CA ALA A 214 -23.84 3.32 39.95
C ALA A 214 -22.60 3.35 39.03
N PHE A 215 -21.45 2.84 39.48
CA PHE A 215 -20.21 2.86 38.72
C PHE A 215 -19.91 1.56 37.93
N ALA A 216 -20.75 0.54 38.08
CA ALA A 216 -20.53 -0.78 37.51
C ALA A 216 -20.31 -0.77 35.98
N VAL A 217 -21.09 0.06 35.26
CA VAL A 217 -21.04 0.16 33.80
C VAL A 217 -19.66 0.63 33.30
N TYR A 218 -19.00 1.52 34.02
CA TYR A 218 -17.67 2.01 33.64
C TYR A 218 -16.60 0.92 33.74
N PHE A 219 -16.66 0.10 34.79
CA PHE A 219 -15.73 -1.02 34.97
C PHE A 219 -15.91 -2.11 33.90
N VAL A 220 -17.16 -2.42 33.52
CA VAL A 220 -17.45 -3.34 32.41
C VAL A 220 -16.91 -2.81 31.09
N LEU A 221 -17.22 -1.56 30.75
CA LEU A 221 -16.77 -0.94 29.49
C LEU A 221 -15.25 -0.81 29.42
N PHE A 222 -14.62 -0.38 30.51
CA PHE A 222 -13.16 -0.25 30.59
C PHE A 222 -12.47 -1.62 30.51
N GLY A 223 -12.95 -2.61 31.25
CA GLY A 223 -12.41 -3.96 31.22
C GLY A 223 -12.50 -4.58 29.81
N MET A 224 -13.65 -4.43 29.16
CA MET A 224 -13.85 -4.87 27.78
C MET A 224 -12.93 -4.14 26.79
N ALA A 225 -12.82 -2.82 26.89
CA ALA A 225 -11.93 -2.02 26.03
C ALA A 225 -10.45 -2.40 26.20
N ALA A 226 -9.99 -2.61 27.43
CA ALA A 226 -8.63 -3.06 27.73
C ALA A 226 -8.35 -4.45 27.14
N ILE A 227 -9.27 -5.41 27.32
CA ILE A 227 -9.14 -6.75 26.72
C ILE A 227 -9.06 -6.65 25.20
N PHE A 228 -9.97 -5.93 24.54
CA PHE A 228 -9.96 -5.82 23.08
C PHE A 228 -8.69 -5.15 22.53
N LEU A 229 -8.26 -4.04 23.14
CA LEU A 229 -7.11 -3.27 22.68
C LEU A 229 -5.81 -4.09 22.78
N PHE A 230 -5.59 -4.76 23.91
CA PHE A 230 -4.34 -5.49 24.15
C PHE A 230 -4.37 -6.92 23.62
N SER A 231 -5.55 -7.53 23.44
CA SER A 231 -5.66 -8.84 22.78
C SER A 231 -5.39 -8.76 21.28
N GLY A 232 -5.82 -7.68 20.63
CA GLY A 232 -5.58 -7.46 19.20
C GLY A 232 -4.13 -7.11 18.84
N ALA A 233 -3.31 -6.71 19.83
CA ALA A 233 -1.98 -6.18 19.57
C ALA A 233 -0.96 -7.23 19.06
N ASN A 234 -1.27 -8.53 18.98
CA ASN A 234 -0.32 -9.59 18.60
C ASN A 234 0.99 -9.60 19.44
N VAL A 235 0.99 -8.92 20.59
CA VAL A 235 2.14 -8.79 21.49
C VAL A 235 2.10 -9.83 22.62
N MET A 236 0.93 -10.42 22.88
CA MET A 236 0.77 -11.43 23.93
C MET A 236 1.48 -12.74 23.58
N PRO A 237 2.14 -13.38 24.56
CA PRO A 237 2.67 -14.73 24.38
C PRO A 237 1.51 -15.73 24.24
N THR A 238 1.27 -16.22 23.03
CA THR A 238 0.27 -17.27 22.73
C THR A 238 0.97 -18.54 22.23
N SER A 239 0.22 -19.63 22.05
CA SER A 239 0.75 -20.89 21.49
C SER A 239 1.36 -20.71 20.09
N THR A 240 0.87 -19.74 19.33
CA THR A 240 1.35 -19.38 17.99
C THR A 240 2.30 -18.17 17.98
N ASN A 241 2.40 -17.44 19.09
CA ASN A 241 3.21 -16.22 19.24
C ASN A 241 4.29 -16.38 20.33
N ASN A 242 5.00 -17.51 20.29
CA ASN A 242 6.17 -17.76 21.11
C ASN A 242 7.38 -18.07 20.21
N ARG A 243 8.59 -17.97 20.80
CA ARG A 243 9.85 -18.18 20.08
C ARG A 243 9.88 -19.50 19.31
N LYS A 244 9.52 -20.62 19.95
CA LYS A 244 9.57 -21.96 19.34
C LYS A 244 8.62 -22.09 18.14
N ALA A 245 7.39 -21.61 18.26
CA ALA A 245 6.39 -21.66 17.19
C ALA A 245 6.81 -20.79 15.99
N ILE A 246 7.38 -19.61 16.27
CA ILE A 246 7.87 -18.69 15.24
C ILE A 246 9.09 -19.27 14.52
N GLU A 247 10.06 -19.80 15.26
CA GLU A 247 11.22 -20.50 14.68
C GLU A 247 10.78 -21.69 13.85
N LYS A 248 9.90 -22.55 14.38
CA LYS A 248 9.36 -23.71 13.64
C LYS A 248 8.65 -23.31 12.35
N ARG A 249 7.83 -22.25 12.37
CA ARG A 249 7.13 -21.76 11.16
C ARG A 249 8.12 -21.24 10.12
N LEU A 250 9.15 -20.50 10.54
CA LEU A 250 10.18 -20.01 9.64
C LEU A 250 10.96 -21.17 9.01
N THR A 251 11.43 -22.13 9.82
CA THR A 251 12.16 -23.30 9.31
C THR A 251 11.33 -24.11 8.32
N ALA A 252 10.04 -24.36 8.63
CA ALA A 252 9.15 -25.07 7.71
C ALA A 252 8.93 -24.31 6.39
N ALA A 253 8.83 -22.98 6.43
CA ALA A 253 8.70 -22.16 5.22
C ALA A 253 10.00 -22.15 4.39
N GLU A 254 11.16 -22.14 5.06
CA GLU A 254 12.47 -22.24 4.41
C GLU A 254 12.67 -23.61 3.76
N GLU A 255 12.34 -24.70 4.44
CA GLU A 255 12.38 -26.06 3.88
C GLU A 255 11.46 -26.19 2.66
N ALA A 256 10.24 -25.61 2.71
CA ALA A 256 9.31 -25.62 1.60
C ALA A 256 9.81 -24.84 0.37
N VAL A 257 10.46 -23.69 0.59
CA VAL A 257 11.08 -22.91 -0.49
C VAL A 257 12.31 -23.64 -1.05
N THR A 258 13.20 -24.13 -0.18
CA THR A 258 14.40 -24.87 -0.59
C THR A 258 14.03 -26.11 -1.40
N GLY A 259 13.12 -26.95 -0.90
CA GLY A 259 12.68 -28.14 -1.64
C GLY A 259 12.02 -27.80 -2.98
N TYR A 260 11.32 -26.68 -3.07
CA TYR A 260 10.77 -26.22 -4.34
C TYR A 260 11.87 -25.74 -5.31
N VAL A 261 12.78 -24.88 -4.86
CA VAL A 261 13.90 -24.37 -5.67
C VAL A 261 14.80 -25.52 -6.14
N ASP A 262 15.12 -26.47 -5.27
CA ASP A 262 15.95 -27.63 -5.60
C ASP A 262 15.30 -28.50 -6.68
N SER A 263 13.97 -28.69 -6.61
CA SER A 263 13.22 -29.43 -7.63
C SER A 263 13.16 -28.75 -9.00
N LEU A 264 13.45 -27.46 -9.07
CA LEU A 264 13.53 -26.73 -10.34
C LEU A 264 14.91 -26.86 -11.00
N HIS A 265 15.93 -27.35 -10.29
CA HIS A 265 17.31 -27.51 -10.78
C HIS A 265 17.85 -26.27 -11.50
N LEU A 266 17.58 -25.07 -10.94
CA LEU A 266 17.91 -23.79 -11.59
C LEU A 266 19.41 -23.54 -11.75
N GLY A 267 20.26 -24.21 -10.97
CA GLY A 267 21.72 -24.06 -11.04
C GLY A 267 22.23 -22.65 -10.68
N LEU A 268 21.40 -21.81 -10.06
CA LEU A 268 21.77 -20.44 -9.73
C LEU A 268 22.71 -20.41 -8.51
N PRO A 269 23.78 -19.60 -8.54
CA PRO A 269 24.70 -19.37 -7.43
C PRO A 269 24.10 -18.44 -6.35
N VAL A 270 22.83 -18.62 -6.03
CA VAL A 270 22.06 -17.82 -5.06
C VAL A 270 21.37 -18.77 -4.08
N PRO A 271 21.49 -18.55 -2.75
CA PRO A 271 20.79 -19.37 -1.77
C PRO A 271 19.27 -19.39 -2.00
N ALA A 272 18.66 -20.58 -1.90
CA ALA A 272 17.25 -20.80 -2.19
C ALA A 272 16.30 -19.85 -1.44
N CYS A 273 16.64 -19.50 -0.19
CA CYS A 273 15.85 -18.59 0.63
C CYS A 273 15.74 -17.16 0.04
N TYR A 274 16.68 -16.73 -0.81
CA TYR A 274 16.64 -15.40 -1.45
C TYR A 274 16.10 -15.40 -2.87
N LEU A 275 15.87 -16.58 -3.47
CA LEU A 275 15.32 -16.74 -4.82
C LEU A 275 13.81 -16.43 -4.90
N HIS A 276 13.37 -15.40 -4.17
CA HIS A 276 12.06 -14.81 -4.36
C HIS A 276 11.95 -14.22 -5.79
N PRO A 277 10.82 -14.36 -6.51
CA PRO A 277 10.68 -13.81 -7.88
C PRO A 277 11.03 -12.32 -8.00
N VAL A 278 10.62 -11.50 -7.02
CA VAL A 278 11.01 -10.08 -6.91
C VAL A 278 12.53 -9.87 -6.74
N THR A 279 13.25 -10.75 -6.03
CA THR A 279 14.73 -10.68 -5.97
C THR A 279 15.32 -10.88 -7.35
N VAL A 280 14.86 -11.92 -8.06
CA VAL A 280 15.33 -12.23 -9.42
C VAL A 280 15.01 -11.09 -10.39
N GLU A 281 13.83 -10.47 -10.28
CA GLU A 281 13.47 -9.27 -11.05
C GLU A 281 14.40 -8.09 -10.78
N ARG A 282 14.78 -7.86 -9.52
CA ARG A 282 15.76 -6.83 -9.18
C ARG A 282 17.16 -7.15 -9.70
N MET A 283 17.54 -8.43 -9.72
CA MET A 283 18.80 -8.88 -10.33
C MET A 283 18.78 -8.63 -11.85
N GLN A 284 17.69 -8.97 -12.54
CA GLN A 284 17.52 -8.65 -13.97
C GLN A 284 17.63 -7.15 -14.22
N ARG A 285 17.01 -6.33 -13.37
CA ARG A 285 17.10 -4.86 -13.46
C ARG A 285 18.55 -4.39 -13.28
N ALA A 286 19.29 -4.93 -12.31
CA ALA A 286 20.71 -4.61 -12.12
C ALA A 286 21.57 -4.93 -13.35
N VAL A 287 21.34 -6.08 -13.99
CA VAL A 287 22.07 -6.46 -15.22
C VAL A 287 21.68 -5.56 -16.39
N ARG A 288 20.38 -5.30 -16.58
CA ARG A 288 19.87 -4.42 -17.65
C ARG A 288 20.37 -2.98 -17.54
N GLU A 289 20.61 -2.50 -16.32
CA GLU A 289 21.16 -1.18 -16.02
C GLU A 289 22.70 -1.14 -16.09
N GLY A 290 23.36 -2.25 -16.47
CA GLY A 290 24.81 -2.36 -16.54
C GLY A 290 25.53 -2.33 -15.19
N ARG A 291 24.81 -2.62 -14.09
CA ARG A 291 25.38 -2.67 -12.73
C ARG A 291 25.97 -4.03 -12.36
N ALA A 292 25.71 -5.05 -13.18
CA ALA A 292 26.17 -6.43 -13.00
C ALA A 292 26.28 -7.14 -14.36
N GLU A 293 27.20 -8.11 -14.48
CA GLU A 293 27.38 -8.94 -15.68
C GLU A 293 27.01 -10.42 -15.42
N SER A 294 27.30 -10.92 -14.22
CA SER A 294 26.98 -12.29 -13.78
C SER A 294 25.77 -12.34 -12.83
N VAL A 295 25.29 -13.55 -12.53
CA VAL A 295 24.21 -13.78 -11.57
C VAL A 295 24.64 -13.41 -10.15
N GLU A 296 25.88 -13.75 -9.78
CA GLU A 296 26.48 -13.45 -8.49
C GLU A 296 26.60 -11.93 -8.27
N ASP A 297 27.12 -11.21 -9.26
CA ASP A 297 27.25 -9.76 -9.21
C ASP A 297 25.86 -9.10 -9.06
N ALA A 298 24.87 -9.59 -9.81
CA ALA A 298 23.51 -9.08 -9.74
C ALA A 298 22.91 -9.30 -8.35
N PHE A 299 23.18 -10.44 -7.72
CA PHE A 299 22.74 -10.73 -6.36
C PHE A 299 23.44 -9.82 -5.33
N ASP A 300 24.74 -9.58 -5.48
CA ASP A 300 25.51 -8.66 -4.64
C ASP A 300 25.00 -7.22 -4.74
N VAL A 301 24.65 -6.78 -5.95
CA VAL A 301 24.01 -5.49 -6.18
C VAL A 301 22.69 -5.39 -5.40
N VAL A 302 21.82 -6.39 -5.48
CA VAL A 302 20.55 -6.41 -4.73
C VAL A 302 20.78 -6.38 -3.22
N LYS A 303 21.74 -7.16 -2.70
CA LYS A 303 22.11 -7.11 -1.27
C LYS A 303 22.52 -5.70 -0.85
N ASN A 304 23.36 -5.04 -1.64
CA ASN A 304 23.87 -3.70 -1.34
C ASN A 304 22.76 -2.65 -1.39
N ASP A 305 21.86 -2.70 -2.37
CA ASP A 305 20.71 -1.79 -2.48
C ASP A 305 19.75 -1.94 -1.29
N LEU A 306 19.47 -3.19 -0.89
CA LEU A 306 18.65 -3.48 0.28
C LEU A 306 19.30 -3.00 1.59
N LYS A 307 20.62 -3.12 1.74
CA LYS A 307 21.36 -2.60 2.91
C LYS A 307 21.30 -1.08 3.00
N LYS A 308 21.40 -0.37 1.86
CA LYS A 308 21.33 1.10 1.80
C LYS A 308 19.94 1.65 2.09
N THR A 309 18.89 0.89 1.79
CA THR A 309 17.52 1.33 2.08
C THR A 309 17.28 1.35 3.60
N ASN A 310 16.93 2.49 4.17
CA ASN A 310 16.52 2.61 5.58
C ASN A 310 15.27 3.49 5.71
N ALA A 311 14.86 3.84 6.93
CA ALA A 311 13.67 4.65 7.17
C ALA A 311 13.77 6.09 6.62
N ASP A 312 14.99 6.55 6.33
CA ASP A 312 15.27 7.91 5.86
C ASP A 312 15.37 7.98 4.32
N VAL A 313 15.35 6.83 3.63
CA VAL A 313 15.38 6.76 2.17
C VAL A 313 13.95 6.78 1.62
N SER A 314 13.64 7.79 0.81
CA SER A 314 12.38 7.88 0.08
C SER A 314 12.45 7.05 -1.21
N VAL A 315 11.52 6.12 -1.37
CA VAL A 315 11.40 5.24 -2.55
C VAL A 315 10.03 5.38 -3.19
N THR A 316 9.86 4.90 -4.41
CA THR A 316 8.54 4.83 -5.05
C THR A 316 7.66 3.77 -4.37
N GLN A 317 6.34 3.83 -4.57
CA GLN A 317 5.42 2.84 -3.99
C GLN A 317 5.73 1.42 -4.50
N GLU A 318 6.00 1.27 -5.80
CA GLU A 318 6.38 0.00 -6.41
C GLU A 318 7.68 -0.54 -5.80
N GLU A 319 8.70 0.32 -5.66
CA GLU A 319 9.96 -0.07 -5.04
C GLU A 319 9.77 -0.43 -3.55
N PHE A 320 8.89 0.27 -2.84
CA PHE A 320 8.53 -0.06 -1.45
C PHE A 320 7.90 -1.45 -1.35
N ASP A 321 6.94 -1.77 -2.22
CA ASP A 321 6.25 -3.06 -2.24
C ASP A 321 7.23 -4.20 -2.55
N GLU A 322 8.13 -4.00 -3.51
CA GLU A 322 9.22 -4.93 -3.81
C GLU A 322 10.16 -5.14 -2.61
N ILE A 323 10.58 -4.05 -1.94
CA ILE A 323 11.43 -4.13 -0.74
C ILE A 323 10.73 -4.89 0.37
N MET A 324 9.43 -4.64 0.59
CA MET A 324 8.63 -5.30 1.62
C MET A 324 8.38 -6.78 1.33
N ALA A 325 8.47 -7.19 0.06
CA ALA A 325 8.40 -8.60 -0.35
C ALA A 325 9.69 -9.37 -0.03
N ILE A 326 10.88 -8.77 -0.17
CA ILE A 326 12.13 -9.56 -0.08
C ILE A 326 12.96 -9.28 1.18
N LYS A 327 13.04 -8.01 1.59
CA LYS A 327 13.96 -7.57 2.64
C LYS A 327 13.79 -8.25 4.01
N PRO A 328 12.59 -8.66 4.46
CA PRO A 328 12.45 -9.38 5.72
C PRO A 328 13.31 -10.64 5.81
N VAL A 329 13.43 -11.40 4.72
CA VAL A 329 14.23 -12.64 4.68
C VAL A 329 15.73 -12.31 4.76
N PHE A 330 16.20 -11.35 3.96
CA PHE A 330 17.58 -10.83 4.02
C PHE A 330 18.00 -10.39 5.42
N LEU A 331 17.09 -9.77 6.16
CA LEU A 331 17.38 -9.29 7.51
C LEU A 331 17.35 -10.37 8.59
N VAL A 332 16.59 -11.44 8.38
CA VAL A 332 16.56 -12.58 9.31
C VAL A 332 17.76 -13.50 9.11
N ARG A 333 18.35 -13.47 7.91
CA ARG A 333 19.54 -14.25 7.52
C ARG A 333 20.81 -13.39 7.44
N ASP A 334 20.76 -12.15 7.92
CA ASP A 334 21.90 -11.22 7.99
C ASP A 334 22.65 -11.00 6.65
N TYR A 335 21.96 -11.13 5.52
CA TYR A 335 22.53 -11.05 4.16
C TYR A 335 23.67 -12.06 3.89
N VAL A 336 23.72 -13.14 4.66
CA VAL A 336 24.67 -14.27 4.47
C VAL A 336 24.35 -15.00 3.19
#